data_AF-A0A960YW71-F1
#
_entry.id   AF-A0A960YW71-F1
#
_cell.length_a   1.000
_cell.length_b   1.000
_cell.length_c   1.000
_cell.angle_alpha   90.00
_cell.angle_beta   90.00
_cell.angle_gamma   90.00
#
_symmetry.space_group_name_H-M   'P 1'
#
loop_
_entity.id
_entity.type
_entity.pdbx_description
1 polymer ?
#
loop_
_entity_poly.entity_id
_entity_poly.type
_entity_poly.pdbx_seq_one_letter_code
_entity_poly.pdbx_strand_id
1 'polypeptide(L)'
;MKSFFNSFGSIFFITIPIAGLICIIALIGALFELHKDRWLFFFALLFPLILLSSIYTFTKLKISKMLRDKVNEEDKILKLTSVSNFLFILFLFFCFPIITFDISEIVNEAILYTKSKNLNYKKSKFIILNDKNENVNLDIFHADTPEKQGIGMMGLTELRFNQGMYYSLEENELLKFSTKYIKVELEEIVIGDNLEVLEIVETSICKEKKCPVYTSNFKAKKFIEVLKGFTARNYISPGNKIQILD
;
A
#
# COMPACT_ATOMS: atom_id res chain seq x y z
N MET A 1 -36.90 5.66 -55.61
CA MET A 1 -36.51 4.81 -54.47
C MET A 1 -34.99 4.91 -54.20
N LYS A 2 -34.47 6.13 -54.01
CA LYS A 2 -33.03 6.42 -53.80
C LYS A 2 -32.81 7.69 -52.96
N SER A 3 -33.70 7.94 -52.00
CA SER A 3 -33.75 9.17 -51.19
C SER A 3 -34.16 8.92 -49.72
N PHE A 4 -34.00 7.69 -49.21
CA PHE A 4 -34.45 7.35 -47.85
C PHE A 4 -33.34 6.84 -46.91
N PHE A 5 -32.07 6.92 -47.32
CA PHE A 5 -30.95 6.37 -46.54
C PHE A 5 -29.84 7.38 -46.19
N ASN A 6 -30.16 8.67 -46.06
CA ASN A 6 -29.18 9.71 -45.69
C ASN A 6 -29.34 10.27 -44.24
N SER A 7 -29.96 9.54 -43.32
CA SER A 7 -30.27 10.07 -41.97
C SER A 7 -29.65 9.32 -40.78
N PHE A 8 -28.58 8.55 -40.96
CA PHE A 8 -27.96 7.81 -39.83
C PHE A 8 -26.43 7.79 -39.81
N GLY A 9 -25.78 8.83 -40.35
CA GLY A 9 -24.33 8.83 -40.58
C GLY A 9 -23.60 10.06 -40.07
N SER A 10 -23.92 10.59 -38.89
CA SER A 10 -23.13 11.69 -38.34
C SER A 10 -23.26 11.80 -36.82
N ILE A 11 -22.10 11.73 -36.15
CA ILE A 11 -21.83 12.21 -34.79
C ILE A 11 -22.17 11.19 -33.68
N PHE A 12 -21.38 10.11 -33.61
CA PHE A 12 -20.85 9.66 -32.32
C PHE A 12 -19.42 10.20 -32.20
N PHE A 13 -19.32 11.51 -31.96
CA PHE A 13 -18.09 12.04 -31.38
C PHE A 13 -18.02 11.48 -29.97
N ILE A 14 -16.98 10.68 -29.69
CA ILE A 14 -16.62 10.28 -28.34
C ILE A 14 -16.12 11.55 -27.64
N THR A 15 -17.06 12.38 -27.19
CA THR A 15 -16.80 13.29 -26.09
C THR A 15 -16.68 12.38 -24.88
N ILE A 16 -15.45 12.09 -24.45
CA ILE A 16 -15.27 11.78 -23.03
C ILE A 16 -15.87 13.00 -22.33
N PRO A 17 -16.97 12.86 -21.58
CA PRO A 17 -17.60 14.01 -20.96
C PRO A 17 -16.52 14.71 -20.13
N ILE A 18 -16.41 16.02 -20.24
CA ILE A 18 -15.40 16.83 -19.54
C ILE A 18 -15.40 16.47 -18.02
N ALA A 19 -16.56 16.10 -17.49
CA ALA A 19 -16.72 15.53 -16.15
C ALA A 19 -15.87 14.28 -15.87
N GLY A 20 -15.77 13.34 -16.82
CA GLY A 20 -14.94 12.15 -16.70
C GLY A 20 -13.45 12.46 -16.67
N LEU A 21 -13.01 13.45 -17.47
CA LEU A 21 -11.61 13.90 -17.46
C LEU A 21 -11.27 14.61 -16.13
N ILE A 22 -12.19 15.43 -15.61
CA ILE A 22 -12.04 16.10 -14.31
C ILE A 22 -11.96 15.07 -13.18
N CYS A 23 -12.81 14.02 -13.18
CA CYS A 23 -12.74 12.94 -12.19
C CYS A 23 -11.40 12.20 -12.23
N ILE A 24 -10.87 11.91 -13.43
CA ILE A 24 -9.57 11.24 -13.58
C ILE A 24 -8.44 12.13 -13.05
N ILE A 25 -8.46 13.43 -13.37
CA ILE A 25 -7.45 14.39 -12.89
C ILE A 25 -7.52 14.54 -11.36
N ALA A 26 -8.71 14.59 -10.78
CA ALA A 26 -8.90 14.68 -9.33
C ALA A 26 -8.41 13.41 -8.61
N LEU A 27 -8.72 12.23 -9.17
CA LEU A 27 -8.25 10.94 -8.63
C LEU A 27 -6.72 10.84 -8.69
N ILE A 28 -6.13 11.29 -9.81
CA ILE A 28 -4.68 11.39 -9.98
C ILE A 28 -4.05 12.32 -8.94
N GLY A 29 -4.64 13.49 -8.69
CA GLY A 29 -4.16 14.44 -7.70
C GLY A 29 -4.17 13.87 -6.28
N ALA A 30 -5.25 13.18 -5.90
CA ALA A 30 -5.36 12.51 -4.61
C ALA A 30 -4.33 11.37 -4.44
N LEU A 31 -4.10 10.58 -5.50
CA LEU A 31 -3.08 9.53 -5.50
C LEU A 31 -1.65 10.10 -5.42
N PHE A 32 -1.41 11.27 -6.02
CA PHE A 32 -0.13 11.96 -5.96
C PHE A 32 0.22 12.44 -4.55
N GLU A 33 -0.78 12.91 -3.80
CA GLU A 33 -0.58 13.36 -2.42
C GLU A 33 -0.26 12.20 -1.45
N LEU A 34 -0.80 11.00 -1.74
CA LEU A 34 -0.56 9.77 -0.98
C LEU A 34 0.82 9.13 -1.23
N HIS A 35 1.43 9.35 -2.40
CA HIS A 35 2.66 8.67 -2.80
C HIS A 35 3.66 9.60 -3.50
N LYS A 36 4.14 10.63 -2.78
CA LYS A 36 5.16 11.59 -3.26
C LYS A 36 6.44 10.94 -3.82
N ASP A 37 6.73 9.69 -3.43
CA ASP A 37 7.99 9.02 -3.77
C ASP A 37 7.88 8.09 -5.00
N ARG A 38 6.68 7.91 -5.59
CA ARG A 38 6.42 6.95 -6.68
C ARG A 38 6.14 7.63 -8.03
N TRP A 39 6.96 8.59 -8.43
CA TRP A 39 6.88 9.29 -9.73
C TRP A 39 6.85 8.36 -10.94
N LEU A 40 7.55 7.22 -10.87
CA LEU A 40 7.59 6.22 -11.95
C LEU A 40 6.19 5.65 -12.29
N PHE A 41 5.32 5.51 -11.29
CA PHE A 41 3.94 5.03 -11.50
C PHE A 41 3.10 6.06 -12.28
N PHE A 42 3.32 7.34 -11.99
CA PHE A 42 2.64 8.42 -12.69
C PHE A 42 3.04 8.48 -14.17
N PHE A 43 4.34 8.36 -14.46
CA PHE A 43 4.82 8.27 -15.84
C PHE A 43 4.31 7.01 -16.54
N ALA A 44 4.24 5.87 -15.85
CA ALA A 44 3.72 4.62 -16.41
C ALA A 44 2.24 4.69 -16.79
N LEU A 45 1.43 5.52 -16.11
CA LEU A 45 0.01 5.73 -16.45
C LEU A 45 -0.22 6.85 -17.46
N LEU A 46 0.54 7.95 -17.36
CA LEU A 46 0.37 9.12 -18.22
C LEU A 46 0.96 8.89 -19.62
N PHE A 47 2.10 8.20 -19.71
CA PHE A 47 2.79 7.97 -20.98
C PHE A 47 1.97 7.17 -21.98
N PRO A 48 1.27 6.08 -21.62
CA PRO A 48 0.38 5.38 -22.54
C PRO A 48 -0.81 6.22 -22.99
N LEU A 49 -1.38 7.05 -22.10
CA LEU A 49 -2.48 7.95 -22.47
C LEU A 49 -2.03 9.00 -23.49
N ILE A 50 -0.81 9.54 -23.31
CA ILE A 50 -0.19 10.48 -24.27
C ILE A 50 0.12 9.78 -25.59
N LEU A 51 0.67 8.55 -25.56
CA LEU A 51 0.92 7.74 -26.75
C LEU A 51 -0.37 7.42 -27.49
N LEU A 52 -1.43 7.00 -26.79
CA LEU A 52 -2.74 6.71 -27.38
C LEU A 52 -3.36 7.96 -28.00
N SER A 53 -3.28 9.10 -27.33
CA SER A 53 -3.74 10.39 -27.88
C SER A 53 -2.95 10.79 -29.13
N SER A 54 -1.64 10.59 -29.12
CA SER A 54 -0.74 10.89 -30.24
C SER A 54 -1.03 9.97 -31.44
N ILE A 55 -1.18 8.66 -31.20
CA ILE A 55 -1.54 7.66 -32.21
C ILE A 55 -2.92 7.95 -32.79
N TYR A 56 -3.91 8.30 -31.96
CA TYR A 56 -5.25 8.70 -32.39
C TYR A 56 -5.21 9.95 -33.27
N THR A 57 -4.41 10.95 -32.89
CA THR A 57 -4.29 12.21 -33.64
C THR A 57 -3.59 11.97 -34.99
N PHE A 58 -2.54 11.15 -35.01
CA PHE A 58 -1.81 10.80 -36.23
C PHE A 58 -2.65 9.96 -37.19
N THR A 59 -3.38 8.97 -36.68
CA THR A 59 -4.32 8.15 -37.48
C THR A 59 -5.45 9.02 -38.04
N LYS A 60 -6.04 9.91 -37.23
CA LYS A 60 -7.07 10.87 -37.69
C LYS A 60 -6.55 11.80 -38.78
N LEU A 61 -5.34 12.34 -38.63
CA LEU A 61 -4.68 13.18 -39.64
C LEU A 61 -4.45 12.40 -40.95
N LYS A 62 -3.91 11.18 -40.85
CA LYS A 62 -3.64 10.32 -42.01
C LYS A 62 -4.92 9.93 -42.74
N ILE A 63 -5.97 9.55 -42.02
CA ILE A 63 -7.30 9.28 -42.57
C ILE A 63 -7.89 10.52 -43.25
N SER A 64 -7.77 11.70 -42.65
CA SER A 64 -8.25 12.96 -43.24
C SER A 64 -7.54 13.35 -44.54
N LYS A 65 -6.28 12.92 -44.70
CA LYS A 65 -5.49 13.12 -45.91
C LYS A 65 -5.92 12.12 -46.98
N MET A 66 -6.05 10.83 -46.63
CA MET A 66 -6.50 9.78 -47.55
C MET A 66 -7.94 9.99 -48.06
N LEU A 67 -8.85 10.50 -47.21
CA LEU A 67 -10.22 10.86 -47.61
C LEU A 67 -10.27 12.05 -48.58
N ARG A 68 -9.26 12.94 -48.56
CA ARG A 68 -9.16 14.06 -49.50
C ARG A 68 -8.72 13.64 -50.90
N ASP A 69 -7.98 12.54 -51.01
CA ASP A 69 -7.32 12.14 -52.27
C ASP A 69 -8.21 11.26 -53.20
N LYS A 70 -9.52 11.11 -52.93
CA LYS A 70 -10.55 10.40 -53.73
C LYS A 70 -10.31 8.91 -54.10
N VAL A 71 -11.21 8.08 -53.54
CA VAL A 71 -11.98 6.99 -54.19
C VAL A 71 -11.17 5.93 -54.96
N ASN A 72 -10.48 5.04 -54.22
CA ASN A 72 -10.41 3.59 -54.47
C ASN A 72 -9.62 2.84 -53.37
N GLU A 73 -9.73 3.30 -52.11
CA GLU A 73 -8.94 2.75 -51.00
C GLU A 73 -9.76 2.47 -49.74
N GLU A 74 -11.01 2.03 -49.89
CA GLU A 74 -11.80 1.54 -48.74
C GLU A 74 -11.07 0.40 -48.01
N ASP A 75 -10.37 -0.46 -48.76
CA ASP A 75 -9.58 -1.57 -48.21
C ASP A 75 -8.37 -1.13 -47.37
N LYS A 76 -7.71 0.00 -47.69
CA LYS A 76 -6.56 0.46 -46.91
C LYS A 76 -6.98 1.11 -45.59
N ILE A 77 -8.12 1.81 -45.59
CA ILE A 77 -8.69 2.40 -44.37
C ILE A 77 -9.14 1.30 -43.41
N LEU A 78 -9.78 0.23 -43.90
CA LEU A 78 -10.21 -0.90 -43.09
C LEU A 78 -9.04 -1.66 -42.43
N LYS A 79 -7.94 -1.84 -43.16
CA LYS A 79 -6.72 -2.48 -42.61
C LYS A 79 -6.04 -1.61 -41.54
N LEU A 80 -6.01 -0.29 -41.71
CA LEU A 80 -5.39 0.61 -40.72
C LEU A 80 -6.17 0.66 -39.40
N THR A 81 -7.51 0.71 -39.45
CA THR A 81 -8.35 0.71 -38.24
C THR A 81 -8.25 -0.61 -37.50
N SER A 82 -8.15 -1.74 -38.23
CA SER A 82 -7.95 -3.07 -37.65
C SER A 82 -6.63 -3.18 -36.86
N VAL A 83 -5.51 -2.69 -37.42
CA VAL A 83 -4.20 -2.73 -36.74
C VAL A 83 -4.18 -1.84 -35.49
N SER A 84 -4.80 -0.66 -35.54
CA SER A 84 -4.89 0.24 -34.38
C SER A 84 -5.70 -0.39 -33.23
N ASN A 85 -6.83 -1.03 -33.55
CA ASN A 85 -7.66 -1.70 -32.55
C ASN A 85 -6.94 -2.92 -31.95
N PHE A 86 -6.21 -3.68 -32.77
CA PHE A 86 -5.42 -4.81 -32.30
C PHE A 86 -4.33 -4.36 -31.32
N LEU A 87 -3.59 -3.30 -31.63
CA LEU A 87 -2.58 -2.74 -30.72
C LEU A 87 -3.17 -2.22 -29.41
N PHE A 88 -4.36 -1.60 -29.47
CA PHE A 88 -5.06 -1.15 -28.27
C PHE A 88 -5.51 -2.32 -27.38
N ILE A 89 -6.07 -3.37 -27.97
CA ILE A 89 -6.46 -4.58 -27.25
C ILE A 89 -5.23 -5.26 -26.63
N LEU A 90 -4.12 -5.32 -27.37
CA LEU A 90 -2.85 -5.86 -26.89
C LEU A 90 -2.35 -5.06 -25.67
N PHE A 91 -2.38 -3.73 -25.76
CA PHE A 91 -2.02 -2.85 -24.66
C PHE A 91 -2.91 -3.07 -23.43
N LEU A 92 -4.24 -3.16 -23.61
CA LEU A 92 -5.14 -3.48 -22.50
C LEU A 92 -4.79 -4.84 -21.89
N PHE A 93 -4.50 -5.86 -22.70
CA PHE A 93 -4.19 -7.20 -22.21
C PHE A 93 -2.89 -7.26 -21.41
N PHE A 94 -1.87 -6.49 -21.79
CA PHE A 94 -0.57 -6.48 -21.10
C PHE A 94 -0.50 -5.49 -19.94
N CYS A 95 -1.16 -4.34 -20.02
CA CYS A 95 -1.10 -3.32 -18.98
C CYS A 95 -2.17 -3.48 -17.90
N PHE A 96 -3.35 -4.00 -18.23
CA PHE A 96 -4.43 -4.18 -17.25
C PHE A 96 -4.05 -5.08 -16.06
N PRO A 97 -3.31 -6.20 -16.23
CA PRO A 97 -2.89 -7.02 -15.10
C PRO A 97 -1.90 -6.30 -14.17
N ILE A 98 -1.01 -5.48 -14.74
CA ILE A 98 -0.01 -4.71 -13.98
C ILE A 98 -0.71 -3.61 -13.18
N ILE A 99 -1.63 -2.87 -13.81
CA ILE A 99 -2.38 -1.78 -13.17
C ILE A 99 -3.30 -2.31 -12.06
N THR A 100 -3.97 -3.44 -12.27
CA THR A 100 -4.90 -3.99 -11.26
C THR A 100 -4.19 -4.52 -10.01
N PHE A 101 -2.97 -5.04 -10.15
CA PHE A 101 -2.19 -5.56 -9.03
C PHE A 101 -1.76 -4.45 -8.06
N ASP A 102 -1.17 -3.37 -8.57
CA ASP A 102 -0.68 -2.25 -7.73
C ASP A 102 -1.82 -1.52 -6.99
N ILE A 103 -2.99 -1.39 -7.62
CA ILE A 103 -4.15 -0.75 -6.97
C ILE A 103 -4.60 -1.54 -5.74
N SER A 104 -4.57 -2.88 -5.79
CA SER A 104 -5.03 -3.71 -4.68
C SER A 104 -4.17 -3.55 -3.42
N GLU A 105 -2.85 -3.41 -3.57
CA GLU A 105 -1.93 -3.24 -2.45
C GLU A 105 -2.06 -1.85 -1.82
N ILE A 106 -2.18 -0.81 -2.65
CA ILE A 106 -2.43 0.57 -2.20
C ILE A 106 -3.76 0.66 -1.44
N VAL A 107 -4.82 0.04 -1.96
CA VAL A 107 -6.14 0.01 -1.30
C VAL A 107 -6.05 -0.70 0.05
N ASN A 108 -5.32 -1.82 0.14
CA ASN A 108 -5.13 -2.53 1.40
C ASN A 108 -4.37 -1.69 2.45
N GLU A 109 -3.30 -0.99 2.06
CA GLU A 109 -2.56 -0.11 2.96
C GLU A 109 -3.45 1.05 3.46
N ALA A 110 -4.25 1.66 2.57
CA ALA A 110 -5.18 2.72 2.93
C ALA A 110 -6.30 2.24 3.88
N ILE A 111 -6.82 1.02 3.66
CA ILE A 111 -7.81 0.40 4.56
C ILE A 111 -7.20 0.17 5.94
N LEU A 112 -5.99 -0.39 6.02
CA LEU A 112 -5.30 -0.64 7.29
C LEU A 112 -5.03 0.67 8.03
N TYR A 113 -4.55 1.70 7.34
CA TYR A 113 -4.36 3.03 7.90
C TYR A 113 -5.65 3.61 8.47
N THR A 114 -6.76 3.51 7.72
CA THR A 114 -8.07 4.02 8.15
C THR A 114 -8.59 3.26 9.38
N LYS A 115 -8.43 1.93 9.41
CA LYS A 115 -8.80 1.12 10.57
C LYS A 115 -7.97 1.48 11.81
N SER A 116 -6.64 1.54 11.67
CA SER A 116 -5.71 1.93 12.74
C SER A 116 -6.09 3.26 13.37
N LYS A 117 -6.40 4.27 12.55
CA LYS A 117 -6.81 5.60 13.00
C LYS A 117 -8.13 5.63 13.78
N ASN A 118 -9.06 4.72 13.47
CA ASN A 118 -10.38 4.66 14.09
C ASN A 118 -10.39 3.79 15.37
N LEU A 119 -9.33 3.03 15.64
CA LEU A 119 -9.24 2.20 16.83
C LEU A 119 -8.93 3.04 18.06
N ASN A 120 -9.67 2.78 19.14
CA ASN A 120 -9.37 3.34 20.45
C ASN A 120 -8.48 2.38 21.24
N TYR A 121 -7.20 2.75 21.38
CA TYR A 121 -6.23 1.98 22.14
C TYR A 121 -6.23 2.41 23.61
N LYS A 122 -6.34 1.45 24.55
CA LYS A 122 -6.02 1.70 25.96
C LYS A 122 -4.56 2.12 26.04
N LYS A 123 -4.26 3.11 26.87
CA LYS A 123 -2.90 3.59 27.12
C LYS A 123 -2.52 3.30 28.56
N SER A 124 -1.26 2.93 28.79
CA SER A 124 -0.70 2.75 30.13
C SER A 124 0.78 3.11 30.14
N LYS A 125 1.42 3.07 31.31
CA LYS A 125 2.87 3.23 31.44
C LYS A 125 3.50 1.97 31.95
N PHE A 126 4.58 1.54 31.30
CA PHE A 126 5.39 0.43 31.77
C PHE A 126 6.73 0.99 32.27
N ILE A 127 7.27 0.38 33.32
CA ILE A 127 8.64 0.62 33.78
C ILE A 127 9.43 -0.66 33.55
N ILE A 128 10.58 -0.56 32.90
CA ILE A 128 11.53 -1.65 32.76
C ILE A 128 12.76 -1.32 33.61
N LEU A 129 13.10 -2.21 34.54
CA LEU A 129 14.34 -2.10 35.31
C LEU A 129 15.48 -2.68 34.47
N ASN A 130 16.38 -1.81 34.01
CA ASN A 130 17.46 -2.19 33.10
C ASN A 130 18.68 -2.80 33.83
N ASP A 131 19.70 -3.20 33.08
CA ASP A 131 20.94 -3.79 33.61
C ASP A 131 21.74 -2.84 34.53
N LYS A 132 21.43 -1.53 34.49
CA LYS A 132 22.03 -0.51 35.36
C LYS A 132 21.21 -0.24 36.61
N ASN A 133 20.13 -0.98 36.86
CA ASN A 133 19.14 -0.71 37.90
C ASN A 133 18.46 0.66 37.78
N GLU A 134 18.30 1.15 36.56
CA GLU A 134 17.59 2.38 36.24
C GLU A 134 16.17 2.06 35.72
N ASN A 135 15.22 2.93 36.04
CA ASN A 135 13.85 2.82 35.56
C ASN A 135 13.72 3.42 34.16
N VAL A 136 13.38 2.58 33.18
CA VAL A 136 13.10 3.01 31.81
C VAL A 136 11.58 3.10 31.64
N ASN A 137 11.07 4.32 31.41
CA ASN A 137 9.65 4.56 31.21
C ASN A 137 9.25 4.33 29.76
N LEU A 138 8.17 3.57 29.56
CA LEU A 138 7.62 3.24 28.25
C LEU A 138 6.12 3.53 28.22
N ASP A 139 5.68 4.39 27.30
CA ASP A 139 4.27 4.67 27.04
C ASP A 139 3.70 3.56 26.13
N ILE A 140 2.69 2.84 26.61
CA ILE A 140 2.18 1.64 25.96
C ILE A 140 0.77 1.84 25.40
N PHE A 141 0.58 1.42 24.15
CA PHE A 141 -0.74 1.17 23.55
C PHE A 141 -1.08 -0.31 23.65
N HIS A 142 -2.31 -0.66 24.04
CA HIS A 142 -2.71 -2.07 24.20
C HIS A 142 -3.39 -2.61 22.94
N ALA A 143 -2.81 -3.67 22.36
CA ALA A 143 -3.43 -4.54 21.36
C ALA A 143 -4.09 -5.75 22.06
N ASP A 144 -5.18 -5.47 22.76
CA ASP A 144 -5.92 -6.41 23.62
C ASP A 144 -7.10 -7.10 22.92
N THR A 145 -7.31 -6.84 21.63
CA THR A 145 -8.35 -7.49 20.82
C THR A 145 -7.75 -8.08 19.54
N PRO A 146 -8.34 -9.13 18.96
CA PRO A 146 -7.86 -9.71 17.70
C PRO A 146 -7.76 -8.69 16.55
N GLU A 147 -8.67 -7.71 16.52
CA GLU A 147 -8.62 -6.63 15.52
C GLU A 147 -7.40 -5.73 15.71
N LYS A 148 -7.11 -5.30 16.95
CA LYS A 148 -5.94 -4.47 17.25
C LYS A 148 -4.64 -5.25 17.03
N GLN A 149 -4.63 -6.54 17.37
CA GLN A 149 -3.48 -7.42 17.18
C GLN A 149 -3.18 -7.66 15.70
N GLY A 150 -4.21 -7.88 14.88
CA GLY A 150 -4.04 -8.09 13.44
C GLY A 150 -3.59 -6.84 12.68
N ILE A 151 -3.89 -5.65 13.20
CA ILE A 151 -3.39 -4.38 12.66
C ILE A 151 -1.99 -4.09 13.21
N GLY A 152 -1.78 -4.28 14.51
CA GLY A 152 -0.54 -3.97 15.19
C GLY A 152 -0.05 -2.55 14.92
N MET A 153 1.23 -2.41 14.58
CA MET A 153 1.84 -1.12 14.19
C MET A 153 1.61 -0.73 12.72
N MET A 154 0.82 -1.49 11.95
CA MET A 154 0.55 -1.15 10.55
C MET A 154 -0.17 0.20 10.43
N GLY A 155 0.28 1.01 9.48
CA GLY A 155 -0.29 2.34 9.22
C GLY A 155 0.18 3.45 10.16
N LEU A 156 0.94 3.15 11.21
CA LEU A 156 1.60 4.20 11.98
C LEU A 156 2.74 4.82 11.16
N THR A 157 2.64 6.12 10.93
CA THR A 157 3.68 6.88 10.21
C THR A 157 4.84 7.25 11.12
N GLU A 158 4.59 7.39 12.42
CA GLU A 158 5.57 7.78 13.42
C GLU A 158 5.29 7.06 14.75
N LEU A 159 6.36 6.61 15.42
CA LEU A 159 6.36 6.06 16.77
C LEU A 159 7.44 6.80 17.55
N ARG A 160 7.13 7.32 18.75
CA ARG A 160 8.17 7.97 19.56
C ARG A 160 9.10 6.90 20.15
N PHE A 161 10.33 7.28 20.44
CA PHE A 161 11.34 6.36 20.96
C PHE A 161 10.93 5.66 22.27
N ASN A 162 10.20 6.36 23.14
CA ASN A 162 9.69 5.83 24.41
C ASN A 162 8.24 5.32 24.30
N GLN A 163 7.77 4.95 23.11
CA GLN A 163 6.45 4.38 22.89
C GLN A 163 6.55 2.95 22.38
N GLY A 164 5.57 2.13 22.74
CA GLY A 164 5.44 0.77 22.22
C GLY A 164 3.99 0.29 22.20
N MET A 165 3.78 -0.87 21.59
CA MET A 165 2.49 -1.56 21.59
C MET A 165 2.62 -2.88 22.33
N TYR A 166 1.80 -3.07 23.35
CA TYR A 166 1.75 -4.29 24.15
C TYR A 166 0.67 -5.21 23.63
N TYR A 167 1.04 -6.47 23.43
CA TYR A 167 0.16 -7.54 22.97
C TYR A 167 -0.05 -8.54 24.10
N SER A 168 -1.31 -8.93 24.30
CA SER A 168 -1.69 -10.00 25.23
C SER A 168 -2.57 -10.99 24.49
N LEU A 169 -2.00 -12.16 24.19
CA LEU A 169 -2.65 -13.28 23.53
C LEU A 169 -3.31 -14.21 24.56
N GLU A 170 -4.21 -15.06 24.09
CA GLU A 170 -4.91 -16.03 24.94
C GLU A 170 -4.04 -17.26 25.26
N GLU A 171 -3.24 -17.71 24.31
CA GLU A 171 -2.45 -18.94 24.41
C GLU A 171 -0.94 -18.68 24.49
N ASN A 172 -0.23 -19.55 25.21
CA ASN A 172 1.23 -19.56 25.25
C ASN A 172 1.76 -20.33 24.03
N GLU A 173 2.30 -19.61 23.04
CA GLU A 173 2.80 -20.18 21.79
C GLU A 173 4.13 -19.55 21.35
N LEU A 174 4.77 -20.14 20.34
CA LEU A 174 5.89 -19.49 19.68
C LEU A 174 5.34 -18.32 18.87
N LEU A 175 5.67 -17.11 19.33
CA LEU A 175 5.18 -15.87 18.74
C LEU A 175 5.77 -15.68 17.35
N LYS A 176 4.95 -15.19 16.42
CA LYS A 176 5.33 -14.95 15.03
C LYS A 176 5.13 -13.47 14.69
N PHE A 177 6.19 -12.85 14.22
CA PHE A 177 6.21 -11.42 13.91
C PHE A 177 6.35 -11.21 12.42
N SER A 178 5.48 -10.37 11.86
CA SER A 178 5.45 -10.03 10.45
C SER A 178 5.61 -8.53 10.30
N THR A 179 6.60 -8.11 9.53
CA THR A 179 6.87 -6.68 9.27
C THR A 179 6.20 -6.17 8.00
N LYS A 180 5.18 -6.89 7.49
CA LYS A 180 4.43 -6.48 6.30
C LYS A 180 3.63 -5.21 6.58
N TYR A 181 3.77 -4.20 5.71
CA TYR A 181 3.18 -2.86 5.89
C TYR A 181 3.73 -2.06 7.10
N ILE A 182 4.85 -2.57 7.63
CA ILE A 182 5.90 -1.99 8.49
C ILE A 182 6.58 -0.71 7.97
N LYS A 183 6.32 0.51 8.47
CA LYS A 183 7.07 1.71 8.02
C LYS A 183 8.30 2.05 8.87
N VAL A 184 8.39 1.51 10.08
CA VAL A 184 9.49 1.73 11.03
C VAL A 184 10.18 0.40 11.35
N GLU A 185 11.48 0.44 11.65
CA GLU A 185 12.20 -0.74 12.14
C GLU A 185 11.82 -0.98 13.60
N LEU A 186 11.44 -2.21 13.93
CA LEU A 186 10.94 -2.60 15.23
C LEU A 186 11.81 -3.71 15.84
N GLU A 187 11.69 -3.86 17.15
CA GLU A 187 12.15 -5.02 17.88
C GLU A 187 11.07 -5.46 18.86
N GLU A 188 11.01 -6.78 19.08
CA GLU A 188 9.99 -7.45 19.86
C GLU A 188 10.56 -7.85 21.21
N ILE A 189 10.06 -7.26 22.28
CA ILE A 189 10.42 -7.67 23.64
C ILE A 189 9.44 -8.77 24.05
N VAL A 190 9.88 -10.02 24.03
CA VAL A 190 9.07 -11.19 24.44
C VAL A 190 9.02 -11.25 25.95
N ILE A 191 7.82 -11.40 26.52
CA ILE A 191 7.58 -11.26 27.96
C ILE A 191 7.08 -12.57 28.55
N GLY A 192 7.73 -12.99 29.64
CA GLY A 192 7.35 -14.16 30.42
C GLY A 192 6.16 -13.90 31.35
N ASP A 193 5.61 -14.97 31.91
CA ASP A 193 4.42 -14.88 32.76
C ASP A 193 4.67 -14.04 34.04
N ASN A 194 5.91 -13.99 34.56
CA ASN A 194 6.26 -13.18 35.73
C ASN A 194 6.82 -11.78 35.37
N LEU A 195 6.44 -11.27 34.20
CA LEU A 195 6.81 -9.94 33.69
C LEU A 195 8.33 -9.72 33.60
N GLU A 196 9.08 -10.75 33.22
CA GLU A 196 10.47 -10.63 32.76
C GLU A 196 10.57 -10.57 31.25
N VAL A 197 11.61 -9.90 30.76
CA VAL A 197 12.07 -10.03 29.38
C VAL A 197 12.66 -11.44 29.19
N LEU A 198 12.09 -12.23 28.30
CA LEU A 198 12.63 -13.55 27.93
C LEU A 198 13.63 -13.45 26.78
N GLU A 199 13.30 -12.61 25.80
CA GLU A 199 14.03 -12.50 24.55
C GLU A 199 13.75 -11.15 23.90
N ILE A 200 14.69 -10.67 23.10
CA ILE A 200 14.52 -9.52 22.21
C ILE A 200 14.70 -10.04 20.78
N VAL A 201 13.68 -9.91 19.95
CA VAL A 201 13.72 -10.31 18.55
C VAL A 201 13.81 -9.05 17.69
N GLU A 202 14.97 -8.81 17.07
CA GLU A 202 15.11 -7.72 16.11
C GLU A 202 14.45 -8.10 14.78
N THR A 203 13.59 -7.22 14.27
CA THR A 203 12.96 -7.40 12.96
C THR A 203 13.44 -6.32 11.99
N SER A 204 13.36 -6.62 10.70
CA SER A 204 13.71 -5.67 9.63
C SER A 204 12.50 -5.34 8.78
N ILE A 205 12.40 -4.10 8.31
CA ILE A 205 11.35 -3.67 7.38
C ILE A 205 11.40 -4.55 6.14
N CYS A 206 10.26 -5.13 5.79
CA CYS A 206 10.10 -5.89 4.57
C CYS A 206 9.56 -5.00 3.44
N LYS A 207 10.27 -4.94 2.32
CA LYS A 207 9.81 -4.28 1.08
C LYS A 207 9.42 -5.27 -0.02
N GLU A 208 9.55 -6.57 0.25
CA GLU A 208 9.30 -7.64 -0.71
C GLU A 208 7.88 -8.19 -0.61
N LYS A 209 7.41 -8.83 -1.69
CA LYS A 209 6.10 -9.48 -1.72
C LYS A 209 5.97 -10.60 -0.68
N LYS A 210 7.07 -11.31 -0.41
CA LYS A 210 7.15 -12.36 0.60
C LYS A 210 8.05 -11.87 1.74
N CYS A 211 7.43 -11.51 2.85
CA CYS A 211 8.17 -11.07 4.02
C CYS A 211 8.65 -12.27 4.85
N PRO A 212 9.84 -12.18 5.46
CA PRO A 212 10.24 -13.13 6.47
C PRO A 212 9.26 -13.06 7.65
N VAL A 213 9.02 -14.22 8.26
CA VAL A 213 8.32 -14.33 9.54
C VAL A 213 9.37 -14.63 10.58
N TYR A 214 9.51 -13.73 11.55
CA TYR A 214 10.41 -13.92 12.69
C TYR A 214 9.65 -14.70 13.75
N THR A 215 10.31 -15.65 14.42
CA THR A 215 9.67 -16.50 15.44
C THR A 215 10.45 -16.39 16.73
N SER A 216 9.77 -16.26 17.87
CA SER A 216 10.41 -16.30 19.18
C SER A 216 11.00 -17.70 19.46
N ASN A 217 12.06 -17.75 20.26
CA ASN A 217 12.61 -19.00 20.76
C ASN A 217 11.84 -19.53 21.98
N PHE A 218 11.08 -18.65 22.65
CA PHE A 218 10.29 -18.99 23.83
C PHE A 218 8.80 -18.98 23.51
N LYS A 219 8.07 -19.89 24.14
CA LYS A 219 6.60 -19.81 24.17
C LYS A 219 6.20 -18.70 25.12
N ALA A 220 5.38 -17.79 24.65
CA ALA A 220 4.85 -16.68 25.43
C ALA A 220 3.46 -16.31 24.91
N LYS A 221 2.74 -15.53 25.71
CA LYS A 221 1.46 -14.91 25.32
C LYS A 221 1.53 -13.39 25.37
N LYS A 222 2.70 -12.81 25.64
CA LYS A 222 2.90 -11.38 25.86
C LYS A 222 4.16 -10.91 25.14
N PHE A 223 4.07 -9.76 24.49
CA PHE A 223 5.24 -9.09 23.95
C PHE A 223 4.98 -7.59 23.79
N ILE A 224 6.05 -6.82 23.62
CA ILE A 224 5.97 -5.39 23.30
C ILE A 224 6.76 -5.12 22.02
N GLU A 225 6.10 -4.49 21.06
CA GLU A 225 6.76 -3.88 19.90
C GLU A 225 7.27 -2.49 20.27
N VAL A 226 8.56 -2.24 20.09
CA VAL A 226 9.21 -0.92 20.27
C VAL A 226 10.06 -0.59 19.05
N LEU A 227 10.47 0.68 18.92
CA LEU A 227 11.43 1.07 17.89
C LEU A 227 12.75 0.32 18.06
N LYS A 228 13.33 -0.12 16.95
CA LYS A 228 14.63 -0.78 16.95
C LYS A 228 15.71 0.08 17.62
N GLY A 229 16.54 -0.57 18.43
CA GLY A 229 17.59 0.05 19.24
C GLY A 229 17.09 0.65 20.55
N PHE A 230 15.80 0.51 20.88
CA PHE A 230 15.26 0.93 22.18
C PHE A 230 15.94 0.17 23.32
N THR A 231 15.98 -1.15 23.24
CA THR A 231 16.58 -2.03 24.25
C THR A 231 18.07 -1.79 24.39
N ALA A 232 18.82 -1.73 23.28
CA ALA A 232 20.25 -1.46 23.29
C ALA A 232 20.61 -0.11 23.94
N ARG A 233 19.90 0.97 23.59
CA ARG A 233 20.16 2.31 24.17
C ARG A 233 19.81 2.40 25.64
N ASN A 234 18.82 1.62 26.08
CA ASN A 234 18.34 1.61 27.46
C ASN A 234 18.94 0.48 28.30
N TYR A 235 19.91 -0.29 27.78
CA TYR A 235 20.56 -1.40 28.48
C TYR A 235 19.56 -2.46 28.96
N ILE A 236 18.55 -2.75 28.15
CA ILE A 236 17.53 -3.76 28.44
C ILE A 236 17.98 -5.10 27.86
N SER A 237 18.03 -6.12 28.71
CA SER A 237 18.47 -7.48 28.36
C SER A 237 17.47 -8.54 28.87
N PRO A 238 17.51 -9.77 28.34
CA PRO A 238 16.79 -10.90 28.93
C PRO A 238 17.05 -11.03 30.44
N GLY A 239 15.99 -11.28 31.20
CA GLY A 239 15.98 -11.33 32.66
C GLY A 239 15.55 -10.02 33.35
N ASN A 240 15.58 -8.88 32.65
CA ASN A 240 15.09 -7.61 33.19
C ASN A 240 13.59 -7.67 33.52
N LYS A 241 13.17 -6.91 34.54
CA LYS A 241 11.80 -6.93 35.06
C LYS A 241 10.98 -5.76 34.57
N ILE A 242 9.71 -6.03 34.31
CA ILE A 242 8.72 -5.08 33.82
C ILE A 242 7.67 -4.87 34.91
N GLN A 243 7.34 -3.62 35.18
CA GLN A 243 6.24 -3.21 36.03
C GLN A 243 5.19 -2.47 35.19
N ILE A 244 3.93 -2.85 35.34
CA ILE A 244 2.80 -2.20 34.69
C ILE A 244 2.22 -1.18 35.67
N LEU A 245 2.08 0.07 35.21
CA LEU A 245 1.38 1.14 35.91
C LEU A 245 0.04 1.37 35.21
N ASP A 246 -1.05 0.98 35.87
CA ASP A 246 -2.42 1.25 35.45
C ASP A 246 -2.86 2.70 35.76
#